data_AF-A0AAD2E4U1-F1
#
_entry.id   AF-A0AAD2E4U1-F1
#
_cell.length_a   1.000
_cell.length_b   1.000
_cell.length_c   1.000
_cell.angle_alpha   90.00
_cell.angle_beta   90.00
_cell.angle_gamma   90.00
#
_symmetry.space_group_name_H-M   'P 1'
#
loop_
_entity.id
_entity.type
_entity.pdbx_description
1 polymer ?
#
loop_
_entity_poly.entity_id
_entity_poly.type
_entity_poly.pdbx_seq_one_letter_code
_entity_poly.pdbx_strand_id
1 'polypeptide(L)'
;MSDNSMNDVFSPSPLPVELSLIQVVGITQVGSFIEAASGFFELVWAHRIAQEVSKFKNQTDHYFRIPFNESTQEAMSRADPYRYANIQAGVILEKIAGPFSNGRLELQNRDPNDNPRSTFNYFKYPRDLQRCVQGSEIVRKVVKLRSLSTFRYPFAIMQTLMNMTLTSPVNLRPKHVRPTYSMEQFCVDTVMTISPGTNPQATVMMLGRYMGLRILQERNPH
;
A
#
# COMPACT_ATOMS: atom_id res chain seq x y z
N MET A 1 19.69 -9.31 4.55
CA MET A 1 18.23 -9.51 4.46
C MET A 1 17.70 -8.77 3.24
N SER A 2 16.62 -9.24 2.65
CA SER A 2 15.97 -8.61 1.49
C SER A 2 14.47 -8.63 1.69
N ASP A 3 13.83 -7.53 1.31
CA ASP A 3 12.37 -7.41 1.26
C ASP A 3 11.95 -6.86 -0.10
N ASN A 4 10.86 -7.38 -0.63
CA ASN A 4 10.36 -6.98 -1.93
C ASN A 4 9.76 -5.58 -1.83
N SER A 5 10.35 -4.61 -2.53
CA SER A 5 9.78 -3.26 -2.58
C SER A 5 8.36 -3.29 -3.12
N MET A 6 7.47 -2.56 -2.45
CA MET A 6 6.07 -2.49 -2.81
C MET A 6 5.62 -1.03 -2.88
N ASN A 7 4.80 -0.72 -3.88
CA ASN A 7 4.16 0.57 -4.09
C ASN A 7 2.67 0.36 -4.33
N ASP A 8 1.83 1.30 -3.92
CA ASP A 8 0.38 1.16 -4.02
C ASP A 8 -0.30 2.37 -4.66
N VAL A 9 -1.50 2.12 -5.16
CA VAL A 9 -2.41 3.15 -5.63
C VAL A 9 -3.75 2.90 -4.96
N PHE A 10 -4.14 3.85 -4.11
CA PHE A 10 -5.45 3.88 -3.48
C PHE A 10 -6.48 4.48 -4.44
N SER A 11 -7.60 3.79 -4.65
CA SER A 11 -8.69 4.23 -5.52
C SER A 11 -10.03 4.24 -4.76
N PRO A 12 -10.58 5.42 -4.43
CA PRO A 12 -11.92 5.49 -3.83
C PRO A 12 -12.98 5.06 -4.84
N SER A 13 -14.02 4.38 -4.35
CA SER A 13 -15.12 3.87 -5.16
C SER A 13 -16.43 4.62 -4.86
N PRO A 14 -17.22 4.99 -5.89
CA PRO A 14 -18.57 5.53 -5.71
C PRO A 14 -19.60 4.44 -5.38
N LEU A 15 -19.25 3.17 -5.59
CA LEU A 15 -20.09 2.01 -5.31
C LEU A 15 -19.48 1.14 -4.22
N PRO A 16 -20.31 0.39 -3.47
CA PRO A 16 -19.80 -0.65 -2.57
C PRO A 16 -18.88 -1.61 -3.31
N VAL A 17 -17.77 -1.94 -2.67
CA VAL A 17 -16.86 -3.00 -3.14
C VAL A 17 -16.87 -4.12 -2.11
N GLU A 18 -16.74 -5.36 -2.56
CA GLU A 18 -16.65 -6.50 -1.67
C GLU A 18 -15.37 -6.42 -0.83
N LEU A 19 -15.45 -6.87 0.41
CA LEU A 19 -14.27 -6.98 1.26
C LEU A 19 -13.37 -8.09 0.73
N SER A 20 -12.15 -7.73 0.35
CA SER A 20 -11.09 -8.67 -0.04
C SER A 20 -9.79 -8.26 0.61
N LEU A 21 -9.10 -9.23 1.21
CA LEU A 21 -7.73 -9.05 1.70
C LEU A 21 -6.77 -8.93 0.50
N ILE A 22 -5.51 -8.58 0.78
CA ILE A 22 -4.48 -8.49 -0.25
C ILE A 22 -4.29 -9.86 -0.92
N GLN A 23 -4.50 -9.89 -2.23
CA GLN A 23 -4.37 -11.08 -3.07
C GLN A 23 -3.62 -10.76 -4.34
N VAL A 24 -2.91 -11.74 -4.90
CA VAL A 24 -2.33 -11.61 -6.25
C VAL A 24 -3.43 -11.69 -7.28
N VAL A 25 -3.50 -10.66 -8.09
CA VAL A 25 -4.40 -10.59 -9.24
C VAL A 25 -3.65 -10.62 -10.57
N GLY A 26 -2.31 -10.54 -10.55
CA GLY A 26 -1.50 -10.68 -11.75
C GLY A 26 -0.02 -10.97 -11.48
N ILE A 27 0.60 -11.73 -12.37
CA ILE A 27 2.05 -11.96 -12.43
C ILE A 27 2.54 -11.36 -13.73
N THR A 28 3.49 -10.43 -13.67
CA THR A 28 3.95 -9.68 -14.83
C THR A 28 5.27 -10.23 -15.38
N GLN A 29 5.48 -10.05 -16.69
CA GLN A 29 6.74 -10.46 -17.34
C GLN A 29 7.95 -9.61 -16.92
N VAL A 30 7.71 -8.45 -16.28
CA VAL A 30 8.77 -7.53 -15.82
C VAL A 30 9.32 -7.93 -14.44
N GLY A 31 8.84 -9.04 -13.89
CA GLY A 31 9.29 -9.54 -12.58
C GLY A 31 8.63 -8.77 -11.44
N SER A 32 7.33 -8.51 -11.54
CA SER A 32 6.51 -7.89 -10.50
C SER A 32 5.17 -8.61 -10.35
N PHE A 33 4.63 -8.61 -9.14
CA PHE A 33 3.28 -9.06 -8.83
C PHE A 33 2.35 -7.85 -8.75
N ILE A 34 1.16 -7.98 -9.33
CA ILE A 34 0.06 -7.06 -9.08
C ILE A 34 -0.82 -7.70 -8.03
N GLU A 35 -0.96 -7.03 -6.90
CA GLU A 35 -1.82 -7.43 -5.79
C GLU A 35 -2.98 -6.43 -5.68
N ALA A 36 -4.08 -6.85 -5.07
CA ALA A 36 -5.22 -5.98 -4.81
C ALA A 36 -5.93 -6.36 -3.52
N ALA A 37 -6.52 -5.35 -2.89
CA ALA A 37 -7.48 -5.51 -1.80
C ALA A 37 -8.61 -4.49 -1.98
N SER A 38 -9.76 -4.76 -1.38
CA SER A 38 -10.93 -3.90 -1.48
C SER A 38 -11.77 -3.99 -0.22
N GLY A 39 -12.61 -2.98 0.00
CA GLY A 39 -13.59 -2.98 1.06
C GLY A 39 -13.65 -1.66 1.80
N PHE A 40 -14.08 -1.77 3.05
CA PHE A 40 -14.10 -0.65 3.97
C PHE A 40 -12.71 -0.47 4.56
N PHE A 41 -12.04 0.58 4.12
CA PHE A 41 -10.85 1.03 4.80
C PHE A 41 -11.33 1.93 5.94
N GLU A 42 -11.45 1.38 7.16
CA GLU A 42 -11.41 2.22 8.35
C GLU A 42 -10.03 2.88 8.35
N LEU A 43 -9.98 4.12 7.90
CA LEU A 43 -8.75 4.86 7.89
C LEU A 43 -8.40 5.18 9.35
N VAL A 44 -7.70 4.29 10.04
CA VAL A 44 -6.95 4.63 11.27
C VAL A 44 -6.05 5.88 11.02
N TRP A 45 -5.79 6.19 9.75
CA TRP A 45 -5.09 7.37 9.21
C TRP A 45 -5.97 8.61 8.98
N ALA A 46 -7.29 8.52 8.74
CA ALA A 46 -8.16 9.71 8.69
C ALA A 46 -8.16 10.44 10.02
N HIS A 47 -8.05 9.71 11.13
CA HIS A 47 -7.89 10.28 12.47
C HIS A 47 -6.61 11.12 12.63
N ARG A 48 -5.47 10.69 12.07
CA ARG A 48 -4.20 11.46 12.15
C ARG A 48 -4.18 12.64 11.19
N ILE A 49 -4.73 12.48 9.98
CA ILE A 49 -4.83 13.58 9.02
C ILE A 49 -5.81 14.64 9.53
N ALA A 50 -6.95 14.27 10.13
CA ALA A 50 -7.87 15.24 10.74
C ALA A 50 -7.19 16.06 11.86
N GLN A 51 -6.35 15.41 12.69
CA GLN A 51 -5.56 16.09 13.71
C GLN A 51 -4.49 17.03 13.12
N GLU A 52 -3.85 16.68 12.01
CA GLU A 52 -2.86 17.53 11.33
C GLU A 52 -3.52 18.64 10.45
N VAL A 53 -4.65 18.37 9.81
CA VAL A 53 -5.44 19.34 9.02
C VAL A 53 -6.00 20.44 9.93
N SER A 54 -6.33 20.13 11.19
CA SER A 54 -6.70 21.15 12.17
C SER A 54 -5.58 22.15 12.46
N LYS A 55 -4.30 21.74 12.30
CA LYS A 55 -3.12 22.60 12.41
C LYS A 55 -2.80 23.34 11.10
N PHE A 56 -3.29 22.86 9.96
CA PHE A 56 -3.09 23.43 8.62
C PHE A 56 -4.17 24.41 8.15
N LYS A 57 -5.12 24.80 9.03
CA LYS A 57 -6.26 25.70 8.74
C LYS A 57 -5.92 27.08 8.14
N ASN A 58 -4.65 27.45 7.98
CA ASN A 58 -4.24 28.73 7.42
C ASN A 58 -3.59 28.66 6.01
N GLN A 59 -3.45 27.49 5.37
CA GLN A 59 -2.92 27.44 4.00
C GLN A 59 -3.70 26.50 3.06
N THR A 60 -4.50 27.16 2.21
CA THR A 60 -5.01 26.76 0.87
C THR A 60 -6.08 25.67 0.77
N ASP A 61 -7.22 26.12 0.22
CA ASP A 61 -8.59 25.64 0.40
C ASP A 61 -9.12 24.77 -0.78
N HIS A 62 -8.27 23.99 -1.47
CA HIS A 62 -8.67 23.50 -2.82
C HIS A 62 -8.43 22.04 -3.21
N TYR A 63 -8.01 21.15 -2.32
CA TYR A 63 -7.93 19.73 -2.66
C TYR A 63 -8.83 18.93 -1.70
N PHE A 64 -9.82 18.22 -2.24
CA PHE A 64 -10.77 17.32 -1.55
C PHE A 64 -12.04 17.95 -0.94
N ARG A 65 -12.99 18.32 -1.82
CA ARG A 65 -14.42 18.16 -1.49
C ARG A 65 -14.90 16.81 -2.01
N ILE A 66 -15.06 15.84 -1.11
CA ILE A 66 -15.79 14.59 -1.40
C ILE A 66 -17.28 14.96 -1.41
N PRO A 67 -18.05 14.64 -2.46
CA PRO A 67 -19.46 14.97 -2.52
C PRO A 67 -20.23 14.04 -1.56
N PHE A 68 -20.60 14.55 -0.40
CA PHE A 68 -21.59 13.91 0.47
C PHE A 68 -22.97 14.45 0.11
N ASN A 69 -23.90 13.56 -0.26
CA ASN A 69 -25.30 13.91 -0.48
C ASN A 69 -26.03 14.10 0.86
N GLU A 70 -26.59 15.31 1.01
CA GLU A 70 -27.79 15.74 1.76
C GLU A 70 -27.84 15.66 3.30
N SER A 71 -27.50 16.79 3.95
CA SER A 71 -28.39 17.62 4.82
C SER A 71 -27.55 18.63 5.61
N THR A 72 -27.75 19.91 5.31
CA THR A 72 -26.67 20.87 5.06
C THR A 72 -26.22 21.74 6.24
N GLN A 73 -26.50 21.39 7.50
CA GLN A 73 -26.06 22.27 8.61
C GLN A 73 -25.91 21.58 9.97
N GLU A 74 -26.62 20.48 10.18
CA GLU A 74 -26.59 19.75 11.47
C GLU A 74 -25.38 18.80 11.59
N ALA A 75 -24.82 18.34 10.47
CA ALA A 75 -23.60 17.51 10.48
C ALA A 75 -22.34 18.31 10.86
N MET A 76 -22.32 19.63 10.61
CA MET A 76 -21.20 20.51 10.94
C MET A 76 -21.10 20.87 12.43
N SER A 77 -22.15 20.63 13.21
CA SER A 77 -22.23 21.00 14.63
C SER A 77 -21.85 19.86 15.58
N ARG A 78 -21.64 18.63 15.08
CA ARG A 78 -21.10 17.52 15.88
C ARG A 78 -19.59 17.41 15.67
N ALA A 79 -18.88 17.26 16.77
CA ALA A 79 -17.43 17.14 16.80
C ALA A 79 -16.89 16.13 15.77
N ASP A 80 -15.95 16.62 14.96
CA ASP A 80 -15.08 15.87 14.03
C ASP A 80 -15.80 15.19 12.83
N PRO A 81 -15.99 15.89 11.69
CA PRO A 81 -16.64 15.33 10.48
C PRO A 81 -15.84 14.19 9.83
N TYR A 82 -14.63 13.89 10.31
CA TYR A 82 -13.78 12.81 9.81
C TYR A 82 -13.95 11.50 10.58
N ARG A 83 -14.71 11.50 11.70
CA ARG A 83 -14.85 10.34 12.59
C ARG A 83 -15.63 9.15 12.00
N TYR A 84 -16.35 9.32 10.89
CA TYR A 84 -17.27 8.28 10.38
C TYR A 84 -17.41 8.23 8.85
N ALA A 85 -16.41 8.69 8.09
CA ALA A 85 -16.45 8.52 6.64
C ALA A 85 -16.01 7.09 6.27
N ASN A 86 -16.99 6.16 6.18
CA ASN A 86 -16.79 4.83 5.63
C ASN A 86 -16.49 4.94 4.13
N ILE A 87 -15.22 5.14 3.78
CA ILE A 87 -14.81 5.23 2.38
C ILE A 87 -14.64 3.82 1.83
N GLN A 88 -15.52 3.46 0.90
CA GLN A 88 -15.37 2.30 0.04
C GLN A 88 -14.22 2.55 -0.93
N ALA A 89 -13.26 1.64 -0.98
CA ALA A 89 -12.12 1.79 -1.87
C ALA A 89 -11.51 0.44 -2.27
N GLY A 90 -10.69 0.49 -3.31
CA GLY A 90 -9.74 -0.56 -3.63
C GLY A 90 -8.32 -0.02 -3.52
N VAL A 91 -7.37 -0.90 -3.20
CA VAL A 91 -5.94 -0.64 -3.33
C VAL A 91 -5.37 -1.62 -4.34
N ILE A 92 -4.57 -1.10 -5.27
CA ILE A 92 -3.81 -1.91 -6.22
C ILE A 92 -2.34 -1.74 -5.87
N LEU A 93 -1.66 -2.84 -5.59
CA LEU A 93 -0.26 -2.85 -5.19
C LEU A 93 0.59 -3.46 -6.30
N GLU A 94 1.77 -2.90 -6.49
CA GLU A 94 2.85 -3.46 -7.28
C GLU A 94 3.93 -3.92 -6.30
N LYS A 95 4.37 -5.17 -6.43
CA LYS A 95 5.42 -5.74 -5.60
C LYS A 95 6.47 -6.40 -6.48
N ILE A 96 7.71 -5.92 -6.44
CA ILE A 96 8.76 -6.50 -7.28
C ILE A 96 9.09 -7.92 -6.81
N ALA A 97 9.26 -8.83 -7.76
CA ALA A 97 9.64 -10.21 -7.48
C ALA A 97 11.14 -10.30 -7.23
N GLY A 98 11.52 -10.36 -5.95
CA GLY A 98 12.90 -10.47 -5.51
C GLY A 98 13.71 -9.20 -5.83
N PRO A 99 14.19 -8.47 -4.81
CA PRO A 99 15.07 -7.33 -5.06
C PRO A 99 16.50 -7.82 -5.28
N PHE A 100 17.26 -7.06 -6.08
CA PHE A 100 18.72 -7.09 -6.03
C PHE A 100 19.25 -6.35 -4.80
N SER A 101 18.48 -5.37 -4.32
CA SER A 101 18.74 -4.62 -3.10
C SER A 101 18.62 -5.49 -1.86
N ASN A 102 19.59 -5.30 -0.97
CA ASN A 102 19.67 -5.97 0.30
C ASN A 102 20.06 -4.97 1.38
N GLY A 103 19.69 -5.29 2.61
CA GLY A 103 20.16 -4.58 3.78
C GLY A 103 20.48 -5.52 4.93
N ARG A 104 20.43 -4.99 6.15
CA ARG A 104 21.01 -5.56 7.36
C ARG A 104 19.98 -5.63 8.47
N LEU A 105 20.01 -6.73 9.21
CA LEU A 105 19.30 -6.91 10.48
C LEU A 105 20.35 -6.98 11.56
N GLU A 106 20.29 -6.09 12.53
CA GLU A 106 21.29 -5.99 13.59
C GLU A 106 20.60 -5.82 14.93
N LEU A 107 21.09 -6.55 15.93
CA LEU A 107 20.71 -6.31 17.31
C LEU A 107 21.26 -4.95 17.74
N GLN A 108 20.38 -4.10 18.28
CA GLN A 108 20.80 -2.80 18.84
C GLN A 108 21.42 -2.99 20.23
N ASN A 109 20.94 -3.99 20.95
CA ASN A 109 21.41 -4.41 22.27
C ASN A 109 21.07 -5.90 22.47
N ARG A 110 21.29 -6.42 23.67
CA ARG A 110 21.02 -7.83 24.02
C ARG A 110 19.66 -8.05 24.70
N ASP A 111 18.85 -7.00 24.87
CA ASP A 111 17.52 -7.13 25.43
C ASP A 111 16.59 -7.76 24.38
N PRO A 112 16.05 -8.97 24.60
CA PRO A 112 15.17 -9.61 23.63
C PRO A 112 13.82 -8.90 23.46
N ASN A 113 13.46 -7.94 24.32
CA ASN A 113 12.23 -7.15 24.20
C ASN A 113 12.38 -5.94 23.27
N ASP A 114 13.61 -5.53 22.94
CA ASP A 114 13.87 -4.41 22.05
C ASP A 114 13.92 -4.84 20.59
N ASN A 115 13.27 -4.05 19.71
CA ASN A 115 13.27 -4.34 18.28
C ASN A 115 14.68 -4.22 17.68
N PRO A 116 15.13 -5.16 16.84
CA PRO A 116 16.38 -5.02 16.11
C PRO A 116 16.30 -3.88 15.10
N ARG A 117 17.46 -3.35 14.73
CA ARG A 117 17.57 -2.39 13.63
C ARG A 117 17.51 -3.14 12.30
N SER A 118 16.58 -2.73 11.44
CA SER A 118 16.38 -3.33 10.13
C SER A 118 16.56 -2.29 9.03
N THR A 119 17.23 -2.70 7.95
CA THR A 119 17.33 -1.92 6.71
C THR A 119 17.16 -2.85 5.51
N PHE A 120 16.51 -2.36 4.46
CA PHE A 120 16.34 -3.09 3.19
C PHE A 120 17.08 -2.45 2.03
N ASN A 121 17.37 -1.15 2.11
CA ASN A 121 18.00 -0.34 1.06
C ASN A 121 17.23 -0.43 -0.27
N TYR A 122 15.90 -0.27 -0.24
CA TYR A 122 15.06 -0.31 -1.44
C TYR A 122 15.64 0.56 -2.56
N PHE A 123 15.69 -0.01 -3.76
CA PHE A 123 16.20 0.63 -4.98
C PHE A 123 17.68 1.03 -4.95
N LYS A 124 18.48 0.48 -4.03
CA LYS A 124 19.94 0.62 -4.07
C LYS A 124 20.51 0.12 -5.40
N TYR A 125 19.95 -0.96 -5.94
CA TYR A 125 20.24 -1.40 -7.30
C TYR A 125 19.24 -0.78 -8.29
N PRO A 126 19.70 -0.08 -9.35
CA PRO A 126 18.81 0.59 -10.30
C PRO A 126 17.78 -0.32 -10.98
N ARG A 127 18.11 -1.60 -11.12
CA ARG A 127 17.22 -2.61 -11.70
C ARG A 127 15.92 -2.79 -10.90
N ASP A 128 15.99 -2.66 -9.57
CA ASP A 128 14.78 -2.75 -8.73
C ASP A 128 13.84 -1.57 -8.98
N LEU A 129 14.40 -0.37 -9.12
CA LEU A 129 13.62 0.83 -9.44
C LEU A 129 12.99 0.70 -10.82
N GLN A 130 13.75 0.19 -11.79
CA GLN A 130 13.26 -0.05 -13.14
C GLN A 130 12.08 -1.02 -13.15
N ARG A 131 12.11 -2.08 -12.33
CA ARG A 131 11.00 -3.02 -12.16
C ARG A 131 9.78 -2.34 -11.55
N CYS A 132 9.96 -1.55 -10.49
CA CYS A 132 8.86 -0.79 -9.89
C CYS A 132 8.19 0.13 -10.90
N VAL A 133 8.97 0.86 -11.70
CA VAL A 133 8.44 1.76 -12.73
C VAL A 133 7.64 0.99 -13.77
N GLN A 134 8.18 -0.13 -14.28
CA GLN A 134 7.48 -0.96 -15.26
C GLN A 134 6.20 -1.59 -14.68
N GLY A 135 6.23 -2.06 -13.44
CA GLY A 135 5.06 -2.56 -12.74
C GLY A 135 4.01 -1.48 -12.49
N SER A 136 4.42 -0.29 -12.08
CA SER A 136 3.54 0.87 -11.87
C SER A 136 2.89 1.33 -13.17
N GLU A 137 3.59 1.22 -14.30
CA GLU A 137 3.01 1.43 -15.63
C GLU A 137 1.93 0.39 -15.99
N ILE A 138 2.06 -0.84 -15.50
CA ILE A 138 1.00 -1.85 -15.60
C ILE A 138 -0.18 -1.46 -14.72
N VAL A 139 0.04 -1.02 -13.47
CA VAL A 139 -1.03 -0.51 -12.60
C VAL A 139 -1.78 0.65 -13.25
N ARG A 140 -1.06 1.60 -13.89
CA ARG A 140 -1.68 2.69 -14.67
C ARG A 140 -2.59 2.18 -15.77
N LYS A 141 -2.22 1.10 -16.46
CA LYS A 141 -3.08 0.47 -17.48
C LYS A 141 -4.29 -0.21 -16.84
N VAL A 142 -4.10 -0.92 -15.73
CA VAL A 142 -5.16 -1.60 -14.98
C VAL A 142 -6.25 -0.62 -14.55
N VAL A 143 -5.88 0.51 -13.92
CA VAL A 143 -6.83 1.54 -13.47
C VAL A 143 -7.69 2.11 -14.61
N LYS A 144 -7.18 2.10 -15.84
CA LYS A 144 -7.90 2.58 -17.03
C LYS A 144 -8.82 1.53 -17.68
N LEU A 145 -8.82 0.29 -17.20
CA LEU A 145 -9.64 -0.78 -17.77
C LEU A 145 -11.13 -0.51 -17.56
N ARG A 146 -11.92 -0.93 -18.55
CA ARG A 146 -13.39 -0.85 -18.51
C ARG A 146 -13.99 -1.64 -17.33
N SER A 147 -13.34 -2.72 -16.90
CA SER A 147 -13.78 -3.49 -15.73
C SER A 147 -13.77 -2.68 -14.43
N LEU A 148 -12.90 -1.65 -14.33
CA LEU A 148 -12.82 -0.77 -13.17
C LEU A 148 -13.59 0.54 -13.35
N SER A 149 -14.11 0.86 -14.54
CA SER A 149 -14.72 2.16 -14.81
C SER A 149 -15.94 2.45 -13.94
N THR A 150 -16.72 1.42 -13.60
CA THR A 150 -17.93 1.54 -12.77
C THR A 150 -17.62 1.82 -11.30
N PHE A 151 -16.43 1.43 -10.84
CA PHE A 151 -15.96 1.63 -9.46
C PHE A 151 -15.02 2.83 -9.31
N ARG A 152 -14.90 3.66 -10.35
CA ARG A 152 -13.94 4.78 -10.37
C ARG A 152 -14.67 6.10 -10.54
N TYR A 153 -14.37 7.06 -9.68
CA TYR A 153 -14.83 8.43 -9.90
C TYR A 153 -14.25 9.01 -11.20
N PRO A 154 -14.98 9.88 -11.91
CA PRO A 154 -14.47 10.51 -13.13
C PRO A 154 -13.12 11.23 -12.92
N PHE A 155 -12.95 11.89 -11.77
CA PHE A 155 -11.72 12.62 -11.40
C PHE A 155 -10.56 11.72 -10.95
N ALA A 156 -10.82 10.44 -10.65
CA ALA A 156 -9.84 9.49 -10.13
C ALA A 156 -8.95 8.95 -11.26
N ILE A 157 -8.29 9.83 -12.00
CA ILE A 157 -7.25 9.48 -12.97
C ILE A 157 -5.94 9.16 -12.23
N MET A 158 -5.01 8.47 -12.89
CA MET A 158 -3.78 8.01 -12.23
C MET A 158 -2.98 9.11 -11.52
N GLN A 159 -2.90 10.31 -12.10
CA GLN A 159 -2.22 11.44 -11.45
C GLN A 159 -2.88 11.82 -10.12
N THR A 160 -4.20 11.78 -10.07
CA THR A 160 -4.97 12.06 -8.86
C THR A 160 -4.76 10.97 -7.81
N LEU A 161 -4.78 9.70 -8.23
CA LEU A 161 -4.63 8.57 -7.32
C LEU A 161 -3.22 8.52 -6.71
N MET A 162 -2.19 8.73 -7.53
CA MET A 162 -0.82 8.82 -7.05
C MET A 162 -0.59 10.05 -6.15
N ASN A 163 -1.26 11.18 -6.41
CA ASN A 163 -1.28 12.32 -5.49
C ASN A 163 -1.88 11.94 -4.13
N MET A 164 -2.98 11.20 -4.12
CA MET A 164 -3.59 10.68 -2.89
C MET A 164 -2.61 9.76 -2.12
N THR A 165 -1.89 8.87 -2.82
CA THR A 165 -0.87 8.03 -2.18
C THR A 165 0.29 8.85 -1.61
N LEU A 166 0.76 9.87 -2.35
CA LEU A 166 1.84 10.74 -1.90
C LEU A 166 1.46 11.54 -0.65
N THR A 167 0.21 11.98 -0.51
CA THR A 167 -0.25 12.66 0.71
C THR A 167 -0.60 11.72 1.86
N SER A 168 -0.65 10.41 1.60
CA SER A 168 -0.97 9.40 2.62
C SER A 168 0.29 8.94 3.39
N PRO A 169 0.24 8.69 4.71
CA PRO A 169 1.41 8.30 5.50
C PRO A 169 1.80 6.82 5.32
N VAL A 170 2.02 6.38 4.07
CA VAL A 170 2.38 4.98 3.71
C VAL A 170 3.78 4.58 4.17
N ASN A 171 4.66 5.56 4.40
CA ASN A 171 5.99 5.36 4.95
C ASN A 171 6.48 6.66 5.62
N LEU A 172 7.68 6.61 6.21
CA LEU A 172 8.33 7.75 6.87
C LEU A 172 9.37 8.44 5.98
N ARG A 173 9.38 8.19 4.67
CA ARG A 173 10.34 8.82 3.76
C ARG A 173 9.92 10.27 3.49
N PRO A 174 10.87 11.21 3.38
CA PRO A 174 10.58 12.53 2.83
C PRO A 174 10.02 12.37 1.40
N LYS A 175 8.91 13.05 1.12
CA LYS A 175 8.21 12.96 -0.16
C LYS A 175 8.35 14.25 -0.95
N HIS A 176 8.58 14.11 -2.24
CA HIS A 176 8.76 15.22 -3.17
C HIS A 176 7.45 15.52 -3.87
N VAL A 177 6.51 16.17 -3.16
CA VAL A 177 5.22 16.54 -3.72
C VAL A 177 5.40 17.69 -4.71
N ARG A 178 5.21 17.40 -6.00
CA ARG A 178 5.28 18.36 -7.11
C ARG A 178 4.03 18.22 -7.99
N PRO A 179 3.63 19.27 -8.74
CA PRO A 179 2.45 19.20 -9.63
C PRO A 179 2.54 18.06 -10.66
N THR A 180 3.77 17.76 -11.09
CA THR A 180 4.14 16.66 -11.97
C THR A 180 5.30 15.88 -11.34
N TYR A 181 5.18 14.57 -11.23
CA TYR A 181 6.24 13.68 -10.77
C TYR A 181 6.38 12.53 -11.76
N SER A 182 7.59 11.98 -11.82
CA SER A 182 7.87 10.79 -12.62
C SER A 182 7.50 9.53 -11.85
N MET A 183 7.32 8.43 -12.57
CA MET A 183 7.09 7.12 -11.94
C MET A 183 8.28 6.68 -11.12
N GLU A 184 9.51 7.04 -11.51
CA GLU A 184 10.69 6.76 -10.67
C GLU A 184 10.55 7.41 -9.30
N GLN A 185 10.21 8.71 -9.26
CA GLN A 185 10.10 9.43 -8.00
C GLN A 185 8.92 8.91 -7.18
N PHE A 186 7.80 8.59 -7.81
CA PHE A 186 6.66 7.95 -7.15
C PHE A 186 7.09 6.66 -6.47
N CYS A 187 7.76 5.76 -7.21
CA CYS A 187 8.32 4.52 -6.66
C CYS A 187 9.18 4.78 -5.42
N VAL A 188 10.14 5.70 -5.53
CA VAL A 188 11.06 6.04 -4.43
C VAL A 188 10.33 6.61 -3.23
N ASP A 189 9.38 7.52 -3.43
CA ASP A 189 8.73 8.24 -2.33
C ASP A 189 7.66 7.41 -1.62
N THR A 190 7.00 6.47 -2.32
CA THR A 190 5.89 5.70 -1.76
C THR A 190 6.24 4.26 -1.41
N VAL A 191 7.47 3.81 -1.68
CA VAL A 191 7.88 2.43 -1.35
C VAL A 191 7.67 2.13 0.12
N MET A 192 7.04 1.01 0.40
CA MET A 192 6.69 0.59 1.75
C MET A 192 7.01 -0.88 1.98
N THR A 193 7.10 -1.24 3.25
CA THR A 193 7.27 -2.61 3.72
C THR A 193 5.89 -3.16 4.10
N ILE A 194 5.44 -4.21 3.43
CA ILE A 194 4.35 -5.06 3.93
C ILE A 194 4.83 -6.51 3.92
N SER A 195 4.29 -7.34 4.81
CA SER A 195 4.75 -8.70 5.10
C SER A 195 5.25 -9.48 3.87
N PRO A 196 6.33 -10.27 4.04
CA PRO A 196 6.96 -11.00 2.94
C PRO A 196 5.95 -11.97 2.32
N GLY A 197 5.93 -12.06 0.99
CA GLY A 197 5.02 -12.93 0.26
C GLY A 197 3.70 -12.28 -0.12
N THR A 198 3.20 -12.71 -1.26
CA THR A 198 1.88 -12.43 -1.83
C THR A 198 0.74 -13.11 -1.04
N ASN A 199 1.10 -14.11 -0.23
CA ASN A 199 0.32 -14.76 0.83
C ASN A 199 1.28 -15.64 1.67
N PRO A 200 2.05 -15.08 2.63
CA PRO A 200 3.00 -15.87 3.42
C PRO A 200 2.32 -16.99 4.20
N GLN A 201 1.04 -16.83 4.53
CA GLN A 201 0.30 -17.77 5.35
C GLN A 201 0.27 -19.16 4.72
N ALA A 202 0.00 -19.26 3.41
CA ALA A 202 0.02 -20.54 2.71
C ALA A 202 1.40 -21.22 2.74
N THR A 203 2.47 -20.46 2.47
CA THR A 203 3.85 -20.96 2.51
C THR A 203 4.25 -21.39 3.92
N VAL A 204 3.91 -20.62 4.95
CA VAL A 204 4.20 -20.93 6.35
C VAL A 204 3.41 -22.16 6.82
N MET A 205 2.14 -22.29 6.43
CA MET A 205 1.32 -23.48 6.72
C MET A 205 1.90 -24.74 6.06
N MET A 206 2.30 -24.65 4.79
CA MET A 206 2.93 -25.77 4.06
C MET A 206 4.26 -26.16 4.71
N LEU A 207 5.11 -25.17 5.02
CA LEU A 207 6.40 -25.40 5.67
C LEU A 207 6.23 -26.03 7.06
N GLY A 208 5.27 -25.57 7.86
CA GLY A 208 4.94 -26.15 9.16
C GLY A 208 4.55 -27.62 9.05
N ARG A 209 3.67 -27.97 8.10
CA ARG A 209 3.30 -29.38 7.82
C ARG A 209 4.51 -30.20 7.37
N TYR A 210 5.29 -29.68 6.42
CA TYR A 210 6.47 -30.37 5.89
C TYR A 210 7.49 -30.70 6.99
N MET A 211 7.82 -29.72 7.84
CA MET A 211 8.74 -29.92 8.95
C MET A 211 8.19 -30.92 9.97
N GLY A 212 6.88 -30.86 10.27
CA GLY A 212 6.23 -31.85 11.14
C GLY A 212 6.35 -33.29 10.62
N LEU A 213 6.18 -33.49 9.30
CA LEU A 213 6.35 -34.81 8.68
C LEU A 213 7.80 -35.31 8.73
N ARG A 214 8.78 -34.43 8.52
CA ARG A 214 10.21 -34.78 8.60
C ARG A 214 10.59 -35.22 10.02
N ILE A 215 10.13 -34.51 11.04
CA ILE A 215 10.34 -34.87 12.45
C ILE A 215 9.74 -36.25 12.75
N LEU A 216 8.53 -36.55 12.25
CA LEU A 216 7.90 -37.85 12.45
C LEU A 216 8.66 -38.98 11.75
N GLN A 217 9.19 -38.74 10.54
CA GLN A 217 10.02 -39.70 9.82
C GLN A 217 11.35 -39.98 10.54
N GLU A 218 12.00 -38.95 11.06
CA GLU A 218 13.26 -39.11 11.81
C GLU A 218 13.05 -39.79 13.18
N ARG A 219 11.90 -39.60 13.82
CA ARG A 219 11.56 -40.27 15.09
C ARG A 219 11.17 -41.74 14.91
N ASN A 220 10.65 -42.12 13.75
CA ASN A 220 10.24 -43.48 13.41
C ASN A 220 10.99 -43.97 12.17
N PRO A 221 12.32 -44.16 12.23
CA PRO A 221 13.05 -44.76 11.13
C PRO A 221 12.56 -46.20 10.96
N HIS A 222 11.93 -46.48 9.82
CA HIS A 222 11.64 -47.84 9.38
C HIS A 222 12.93 -48.57 9.00
#